data_AF-A0A5J4R246-F1
#
_entry.id   AF-A0A5J4R246-F1
#
_cell.length_a   1.000
_cell.length_b   1.000
_cell.length_c   1.000
_cell.angle_alpha   90.00
_cell.angle_beta   90.00
_cell.angle_gamma   90.00
#
_symmetry.space_group_name_H-M   'P 1'
#
loop_
_entity.id
_entity.type
_entity.pdbx_description
1 polymer ?
#
loop_
_entity_poly.entity_id
_entity_poly.type
_entity_poly.pdbx_seq_one_letter_code
_entity_poly.pdbx_strand_id
1 'polypeptide(L)' 'AGSSSVPAHVEMMGFLGMGNNPMVGATVAVAVDVVTALSK' A
#
# COMPACT_ATOMS: atom_id res chain seq x y z
N ALA A 1 -24.74 6.11 -11.48
CA ALA A 1 -23.50 6.72 -10.95
C ALA A 1 -23.56 6.71 -9.43
N GLY A 2 -23.27 5.57 -8.82
CA GLY A 2 -23.19 5.42 -7.37
C GLY A 2 -21.76 5.05 -7.00
N SER A 3 -21.05 5.98 -6.35
CA SER A 3 -19.78 5.90 -5.61
C SER A 3 -18.96 4.57 -5.60
N SER A 4 -18.59 3.99 -6.74
CA SER A 4 -17.57 2.91 -6.78
C SER A 4 -16.14 3.45 -6.94
N SER A 5 -15.95 4.76 -6.94
CA SER A 5 -14.64 5.41 -7.08
C SER A 5 -13.82 5.36 -5.79
N VAL A 6 -14.45 5.13 -4.63
CA VAL A 6 -13.74 5.05 -3.34
C VAL A 6 -12.89 3.79 -3.22
N PRO A 7 -13.41 2.58 -3.49
CA PRO A 7 -12.58 1.38 -3.50
C PRO A 7 -11.43 1.47 -4.53
N ALA A 8 -11.72 1.93 -5.75
CA ALA A 8 -10.74 1.97 -6.83
C ALA A 8 -9.59 2.97 -6.59
N HIS A 9 -9.86 4.16 -6.04
CA HIS A 9 -8.78 5.09 -5.74
C HIS A 9 -8.00 4.68 -4.48
N VAL A 10 -8.63 4.02 -3.50
CA VAL A 10 -7.96 3.50 -2.30
C VAL A 10 -7.01 2.35 -2.68
N GLU A 11 -7.44 1.45 -3.57
CA GLU A 11 -6.56 0.43 -4.14
C GLU A 11 -5.43 1.07 -4.97
N MET A 12 -5.72 2.10 -5.76
CA MET A 12 -4.71 2.87 -6.50
C MET A 12 -3.72 3.59 -5.56
N MET A 13 -4.13 4.03 -4.36
CA MET A 13 -3.22 4.57 -3.35
C MET A 13 -2.27 3.50 -2.80
N GLY A 14 -2.75 2.27 -2.61
CA GLY A 14 -1.90 1.12 -2.27
C GLY A 14 -0.89 0.79 -3.38
N PHE A 15 -1.31 0.85 -4.65
CA PHE A 15 -0.40 0.75 -5.80
C PHE A 15 0.59 1.92 -5.89
N LEU A 16 0.17 3.15 -5.57
CA LEU A 16 1.04 4.31 -5.57
C LEU A 16 2.11 4.22 -4.47
N GLY A 17 1.76 3.68 -3.29
CA GLY A 17 2.71 3.39 -2.22
C GLY A 17 3.73 2.30 -2.56
N MET A 18 3.40 1.40 -3.50
CA MET A 18 4.33 0.39 -4.01
C MET A 18 5.34 0.92 -5.03
N GLY A 19 5.20 2.18 -5.48
CA GLY A 19 6.07 2.79 -6.48
C GLY A 19 5.96 2.14 -7.87
N ASN A 20 6.90 2.44 -8.77
CA ASN A 20 6.92 1.89 -10.14
C ASN A 20 7.41 0.44 -10.23
N ASN A 21 7.80 -0.17 -9.10
CA ASN A 21 8.32 -1.53 -9.06
C ASN A 21 7.63 -2.33 -7.94
N PRO A 22 6.53 -3.05 -8.24
CA PRO A 22 5.63 -3.63 -7.24
C PRO A 22 6.32 -4.63 -6.30
N MET A 23 7.34 -5.36 -6.79
CA MET A 23 8.13 -6.26 -5.97
C MET A 23 8.92 -5.54 -4.86
N VAL A 24 9.46 -4.35 -5.15
CA VAL A 24 10.15 -3.53 -4.14
C VAL A 24 9.16 -2.86 -3.21
N GLY A 25 8.00 -2.43 -3.73
CA GLY A 25 6.92 -1.91 -2.92
C GLY A 25 6.43 -2.89 -1.84
N ALA A 26 6.24 -4.15 -2.23
CA ALA A 26 5.80 -5.20 -1.32
C ALA A 26 6.82 -5.50 -0.21
N THR A 27 8.11 -5.57 -0.54
CA THR A 27 9.16 -5.85 0.46
C THR A 27 9.33 -4.70 1.45
N VAL A 28 9.23 -3.45 0.98
CA VAL A 28 9.28 -2.26 1.85
C VAL A 28 8.05 -2.19 2.76
N ALA A 29 6.85 -2.47 2.24
CA ALA A 29 5.64 -2.50 3.05
C ALA A 29 5.74 -3.52 4.20
N VAL A 30 6.16 -4.76 3.89
CA VAL A 30 6.37 -5.80 4.91
C VAL A 30 7.44 -5.39 5.93
N ALA A 31 8.55 -4.79 5.49
CA ALA A 31 9.61 -4.33 6.40
C ALA A 31 9.11 -3.23 7.36
N VAL A 32 8.35 -2.25 6.86
CA VAL A 32 7.77 -1.17 7.68
C VAL A 32 6.78 -1.72 8.69
N ASP A 33 5.93 -2.67 8.30
CA ASP A 33 4.97 -3.30 9.21
C ASP A 33 5.67 -4.06 10.35
N VAL A 34 6.70 -4.84 10.03
CA VAL A 34 7.51 -5.55 11.04
C VAL A 34 8.18 -4.57 12.00
N VAL A 35 8.83 -3.52 11.49
CA VAL A 35 9.48 -2.51 12.34
C VAL A 35 8.46 -1.79 13.22
N THR A 36 7.29 -1.45 12.67
CA THR A 36 6.19 -0.79 13.38
C THR A 36 5.55 -1.67 14.45
N ALA A 37 5.54 -2.99 14.24
CA ALA A 37 5.07 -3.98 15.21
C ALA A 37 6.08 -4.19 16.33
N LEU A 38 7.38 -4.18 16.03
CA LEU A 38 8.45 -4.35 17.02
C LEU A 38 8.74 -3.09 17.84
N SER A 39 8.30 -1.92 17.37
CA SER A 39 8.52 -0.62 18.02
C SER A 39 7.31 -0.13 18.84
N LYS A 40 6.34 -1.02 19.11
CA LYS A 40 5.22 -0.80 20.05
C LYS A 40 5.44 -1.60 21.33
#